data_AF-A0A8I1LPD2-F1
#
_entry.id   AF-A0A8I1LPD2-F1
#
_cell.length_a   1.000
_cell.length_b   1.000
_cell.length_c   1.000
_cell.angle_alpha   90.00
_cell.angle_beta   90.00
_cell.angle_gamma   90.00
#
_symmetry.space_group_name_H-M   'P 1'
#
loop_
_entity.id
_entity.type
_entity.pdbx_description
1 polymer ?
#
loop_
_entity_poly.entity_id
_entity_poly.type
_entity_poly.pdbx_seq_one_letter_code
_entity_poly.pdbx_strand_id
1 'polypeptide(L)' 'MTWTGIWDNAGPFIIGAITAVVIYILGEILCTFIPRGLTREIYRIFLIVVVVIGTVAATYISSRIWWGIS' A
#
# COMPACT_ATOMS: atom_id res chain seq x y z
N MET A 1 12.35 -24.69 8.68
CA MET A 1 11.27 -23.67 8.67
C MET A 1 9.95 -24.41 8.63
N THR A 2 9.12 -24.27 9.66
CA THR A 2 7.74 -24.79 9.65
C THR A 2 6.86 -23.84 8.82
N TRP A 3 5.88 -24.37 8.11
CA TRP A 3 4.93 -23.58 7.30
C TRP A 3 4.28 -22.43 8.10
N THR A 4 4.06 -22.64 9.40
CA THR A 4 3.56 -21.62 10.33
C THR A 4 4.47 -20.40 10.43
N GLY A 5 5.79 -20.60 10.56
CA GLY A 5 6.73 -19.48 10.65
C GLY A 5 6.86 -18.65 9.38
N ILE A 6 6.55 -19.23 8.20
CA ILE A 6 6.46 -18.48 6.94
C ILE A 6 5.19 -17.62 6.94
N TRP A 7 4.06 -18.19 7.36
CA TRP A 7 2.78 -17.49 7.42
C TRP A 7 2.79 -16.33 8.42
N ASP A 8 3.35 -16.53 9.60
CA ASP A 8 3.43 -15.51 10.66
C ASP A 8 4.23 -14.29 10.22
N ASN A 9 5.23 -14.48 9.35
CA ASN A 9 6.03 -13.39 8.82
C ASN A 9 5.44 -12.79 7.53
N ALA A 10 4.81 -13.60 6.66
CA ALA A 10 4.32 -13.15 5.36
C ALA A 10 2.97 -12.40 5.44
N GLY A 11 2.11 -12.73 6.41
CA GLY A 11 0.77 -12.15 6.56
C GLY A 11 0.74 -10.61 6.50
N PRO A 12 1.55 -9.91 7.30
CA PRO A 12 1.60 -8.45 7.28
C PRO A 12 2.00 -7.84 5.93
N PHE A 13 2.91 -8.49 5.20
CA PHE A 13 3.36 -8.01 3.89
C PHE A 13 2.29 -8.20 2.81
N ILE A 14 1.49 -9.27 2.90
CA ILE A 14 0.37 -9.50 1.98
C ILE A 14 -0.67 -8.38 2.16
N ILE A 15 -0.98 -8.02 3.41
CA ILE A 15 -1.90 -6.92 3.72
C ILE A 15 -1.35 -5.58 3.23
N GLY A 16 -0.05 -5.32 3.43
CA GLY A 16 0.64 -4.16 2.90
C GLY A 16 0.53 -4.08 1.37
N ALA A 17 0.79 -5.17 0.66
CA ALA A 17 0.74 -5.23 -0.80
C ALA A 17 -0.68 -4.98 -1.35
N ILE A 18 -1.71 -5.57 -0.74
CA ILE A 18 -3.11 -5.32 -1.13
C ILE A 18 -3.45 -3.84 -0.91
N THR A 19 -3.04 -3.27 0.22
CA THR A 19 -3.28 -1.86 0.53
C THR A 19 -2.62 -0.93 -0.49
N ALA A 20 -1.38 -1.22 -0.89
CA ALA A 20 -0.67 -0.48 -1.93
C ALA A 20 -1.46 -0.44 -3.25
N VAL A 21 -1.97 -1.60 -3.67
CA VAL A 21 -2.75 -1.75 -4.91
C VAL A 21 -4.05 -0.95 -4.82
N VAL A 22 -4.76 -1.02 -3.70
CA VAL A 22 -6.02 -0.28 -3.51
C VAL A 22 -5.80 1.23 -3.56
N ILE A 23 -4.81 1.75 -2.83
CA ILE A 23 -4.49 3.19 -2.83
C ILE A 23 -4.10 3.66 -4.24
N TYR A 24 -3.28 2.88 -4.94
CA TYR A 24 -2.86 3.20 -6.30
C TYR A 24 -4.03 3.25 -7.28
N ILE A 25 -4.91 2.24 -7.26
CA ILE A 25 -6.10 2.19 -8.13
C ILE A 25 -7.01 3.39 -7.87
N LEU A 26 -7.29 3.69 -6.59
CA LEU A 26 -8.12 4.85 -6.23
C LEU A 26 -7.50 6.17 -6.71
N GLY A 27 -6.18 6.31 -6.57
CA GLY A 27 -5.46 7.49 -7.05
C GLY A 27 -5.46 7.62 -8.57
N GLU A 28 -5.29 6.53 -9.32
CA GLU A 28 -5.37 6.59 -10.79
C GLU A 28 -6.80 6.90 -11.25
N ILE A 29 -7.83 6.39 -10.57
CA ILE A 29 -9.23 6.78 -10.84
C ILE A 29 -9.39 8.29 -10.65
N LEU A 30 -8.89 8.87 -9.56
CA LEU A 30 -8.92 10.33 -9.35
C LEU A 30 -8.12 11.08 -10.43
N CYS A 31 -7.01 10.51 -10.89
CA CYS A 31 -6.18 11.07 -11.96
C CYS A 31 -6.93 11.15 -13.31
N THR A 32 -7.95 10.31 -13.55
CA THR A 32 -8.75 10.37 -14.78
C THR A 32 -9.56 11.66 -14.94
N PHE A 33 -9.89 12.33 -13.83
CA PHE A 33 -10.59 13.61 -13.84
C PHE A 33 -9.67 14.82 -14.07
N ILE A 34 -8.34 14.62 -14.05
CA ILE A 34 -7.36 15.69 -14.23
C ILE A 34 -6.98 15.79 -15.71
N PRO A 35 -7.14 16.97 -16.34
CA PRO A 35 -6.74 17.17 -17.73
C PRO A 35 -5.24 16.88 -17.94
N ARG A 36 -4.91 16.35 -19.13
CA ARG A 36 -3.52 15.99 -19.47
C ARG A 36 -2.64 17.25 -19.50
N GLY A 37 -1.50 17.21 -18.82
CA GLY A 37 -0.56 18.31 -18.69
C GLY A 37 0.33 18.15 -17.46
N LEU A 38 1.14 19.18 -17.16
CA LEU A 38 2.11 19.18 -16.06
C LEU A 38 1.47 18.84 -14.70
N THR A 39 0.25 19.34 -14.44
CA THR A 39 -0.50 19.08 -13.20
C THR A 39 -0.79 17.60 -13.00
N ARG A 40 -1.02 16.84 -14.07
CA ARG A 40 -1.28 15.39 -14.00
C ARG A 40 -0.01 14.62 -13.63
N GLU A 41 1.14 15.04 -14.16
CA GLU A 41 2.42 14.41 -13.82
C GLU A 41 2.80 14.68 -12.37
N ILE A 42 2.65 15.92 -11.91
CA ILE A 42 2.85 16.28 -10.50
C ILE A 42 1.93 15.44 -9.60
N TYR A 43 0.64 15.32 -9.94
CA TYR A 43 -0.30 14.48 -9.20
C TYR A 43 0.15 13.01 -9.15
N ARG A 44 0.63 12.44 -10.25
CA ARG A 44 1.14 11.06 -10.28
C ARG A 44 2.36 10.87 -9.38
N ILE A 45 3.28 11.83 -9.36
CA ILE A 45 4.44 11.79 -8.44
C ILE A 45 3.94 11.78 -6.99
N PHE A 46 3.01 12.68 -6.65
CA PHE A 46 2.40 12.69 -5.32
C PHE A 46 1.68 11.38 -4.99
N LEU A 47 0.97 10.80 -5.95
CA LEU A 47 0.29 9.52 -5.78
C LEU A 47 1.28 8.40 -5.44
N ILE A 48 2.42 8.33 -6.14
CA ILE A 48 3.47 7.35 -5.84
C ILE A 48 3.98 7.53 -4.41
N VAL A 49 4.25 8.76 -3.99
CA VAL A 49 4.68 9.07 -2.61
C VAL A 49 3.63 8.62 -1.59
N VAL A 50 2.36 8.92 -1.83
CA VAL A 50 1.25 8.51 -0.97
C VAL A 50 1.12 6.98 -0.90
N VAL A 51 1.28 6.28 -2.03
CA VAL A 51 1.27 4.81 -2.05
C VAL A 51 2.40 4.24 -1.21
N VAL A 52 3.63 4.77 -1.34
CA VAL A 52 4.77 4.30 -0.55
C VAL A 52 4.52 4.52 0.95
N ILE A 53 4.14 5.73 1.34
CA ILE A 53 3.87 6.05 2.76
C ILE A 53 2.71 5.20 3.30
N GLY A 54 1.61 5.10 2.56
CA GLY A 54 0.44 4.30 2.93
C GLY A 54 0.76 2.82 3.06
N THR A 55 1.60 2.27 2.18
CA THR A 55 2.05 0.88 2.22
C THR A 55 2.91 0.61 3.45
N VAL A 56 3.86 1.50 3.76
CA VAL A 56 4.69 1.38 4.97
C VAL A 56 3.84 1.46 6.23
N ALA A 57 2.92 2.43 6.31
CA ALA A 57 2.01 2.58 7.43
C ALA A 57 1.09 1.36 7.60
N ALA A 58 0.51 0.86 6.51
CA ALA A 58 -0.35 -0.32 6.52
C ALA A 58 0.41 -1.58 6.95
N THR A 59 1.63 -1.77 6.47
CA THR A 59 2.47 -2.90 6.85
C THR A 59 2.86 -2.84 8.32
N TYR A 60 3.17 -1.65 8.84
CA TYR A 60 3.48 -1.43 10.27
C TYR A 60 2.27 -1.70 11.16
N ILE A 61 1.09 -1.20 10.81
CA ILE A 61 -0.14 -1.46 11.57
C ILE A 61 -0.47 -2.96 11.50
N SER A 62 -0.39 -3.55 10.30
CA SER A 62 -0.67 -4.96 10.09
C SER A 62 0.27 -5.85 10.87
N SER A 63 1.57 -5.55 10.95
CA SER A 63 2.52 -6.36 11.71
C SER A 63 2.26 -6.29 13.21
N ARG A 64 1.88 -5.11 13.72
CA ARG A 64 1.49 -4.93 15.13
C ARG A 64 0.22 -5.70 15.49
N ILE A 65 -0.77 -5.75 14.59
CA ILE A 65 -1.99 -6.51 14.80
C ILE A 65 -1.69 -8.01 14.69
N TRP A 66 -1.01 -8.43 13.63
CA TRP A 66 -0.75 -9.84 13.35
C TRP A 66 0.08 -10.50 14.46
N TRP A 67 1.20 -9.87 14.83
CA TRP A 67 2.08 -10.37 15.90
C TRP A 67 1.58 -10.08 17.31
N GLY A 68 0.57 -9.21 17.45
CA GLY A 68 -0.12 -9.00 18.72
C GLY A 68 -1.19 -10.07 19.01
N ILE A 69 -1.60 -10.83 17.99
CA ILE A 69 -2.65 -11.85 18.07
C ILE A 69 -2.07 -13.28 17.94
N SER A 70 -0.93 -13.44 17.26
CA SER A 70 -0.17 -14.70 17.16
C SER A 70 0.61 -15.01 18.43
#